data_AF-A0AAV0MGA3-F1
#
_entry.id   AF-A0AAV0MGA3-F1
#
_cell.length_a   1.000
_cell.length_b   1.000
_cell.length_c   1.000
_cell.angle_alpha   90.00
_cell.angle_beta   90.00
_cell.angle_gamma   90.00
#
_symmetry.space_group_name_H-M   'P 1'
#
loop_
_entity.id
_entity.type
_entity.pdbx_description
1 polymer ?
#
loop_
_entity_poly.entity_id
_entity_poly.type
_entity_poly.pdbx_seq_one_letter_code
_entity_poly.pdbx_strand_id
1 'polypeptide(L)' 'MKLKKKDLLGASDPYVKLKLTEDKLPSKKTTVRHKNLNPEWNEEFSMTVRDPETQSLELHVYDWEQVLKFFQ' A
#
# COMPACT_ATOMS: atom_id res chain seq x y z
N MET A 1 15.36 -21.65 -8.27
CA MET A 1 13.91 -21.35 -8.32
C MET A 1 13.70 -20.11 -9.17
N LYS A 2 12.98 -20.19 -10.29
CA LYS A 2 12.72 -19.05 -11.18
C LYS A 2 11.32 -18.50 -10.90
N LEU A 3 11.22 -17.20 -10.60
CA LEU A 3 9.94 -16.50 -10.51
C LEU A 3 9.36 -16.35 -11.93
N LYS A 4 8.09 -16.73 -12.11
CA LYS A 4 7.36 -16.56 -13.36
C LYS A 4 7.24 -15.07 -13.66
N LYS A 5 7.58 -14.68 -14.89
CA LYS A 5 7.30 -13.36 -15.45
C LYS A 5 5.79 -13.15 -15.38
N LYS A 6 5.35 -12.24 -14.51
CA LYS A 6 4.02 -11.62 -14.62
C LYS A 6 4.14 -10.62 -15.75
N ASP A 7 3.66 -11.03 -16.91
CA ASP A 7 3.18 -10.26 -18.05
C ASP A 7 3.85 -8.91 -18.35
N LEU A 8 4.47 -8.87 -19.52
CA LEU A 8 5.20 -7.76 -20.16
C LEU A 8 4.41 -6.44 -20.37
N LEU A 9 3.19 -6.26 -19.82
CA LEU A 9 2.35 -5.09 -20.08
C LEU A 9 1.49 -4.60 -18.89
N GLY A 10 1.75 -5.05 -17.66
CA GLY A 10 0.95 -4.66 -16.49
C GLY A 10 1.62 -3.57 -15.67
N ALA A 11 1.30 -2.31 -15.92
CA ALA A 11 1.77 -1.24 -15.05
C ALA A 11 0.86 -1.20 -13.80
N SER A 12 1.40 -1.52 -12.63
CA SER A 12 0.70 -1.41 -11.36
C SER A 12 0.68 0.04 -10.86
N ASP A 13 -0.33 0.38 -10.08
CA ASP A 13 -0.51 1.65 -9.39
C ASP A 13 -0.29 1.44 -7.87
N PRO A 14 0.93 1.14 -7.40
CA PRO A 14 1.14 0.77 -6.00
C PRO A 14 0.91 1.92 -5.01
N TYR A 15 0.39 1.57 -3.84
CA TYR A 15 0.41 2.39 -2.62
C TYR A 15 0.63 1.52 -1.38
N VAL A 16 1.10 2.12 -0.29
CA VAL A 16 1.30 1.44 0.99
C VAL A 16 0.22 1.90 1.97
N LYS A 17 -0.44 0.95 2.62
CA LYS A 17 -1.31 1.21 3.78
C LYS A 17 -0.55 0.89 5.06
N LEU A 18 -0.58 1.83 5.99
CA LEU A 18 0.01 1.73 7.31
C LEU A 18 -1.11 1.54 8.33
N LYS A 19 -1.04 0.49 9.14
CA LYS A 19 -2.01 0.18 10.20
C LYS A 19 -1.25 -0.16 11.49
N LEU A 20 -1.71 0.34 12.64
CA LEU A 20 -1.29 -0.18 13.94
C LEU A 20 -2.26 -1.31 14.35
N THR A 21 -1.78 -2.38 14.99
CA THR A 21 -2.57 -3.58 15.37
C THR A 21 -3.69 -3.36 16.40
N GLU A 22 -4.25 -2.16 16.48
CA GLU A 22 -5.43 -1.81 17.26
C GLU A 22 -6.57 -1.40 16.30
N ASP A 23 -7.67 -2.15 16.29
CA ASP A 23 -8.77 -1.96 15.32
C ASP A 23 -9.48 -0.60 15.38
N LYS A 24 -9.22 0.20 16.42
CA LYS A 24 -9.83 1.53 16.59
C LYS A 24 -8.98 2.68 16.04
N LEU A 25 -7.73 2.44 15.65
CA LEU A 25 -6.90 3.50 15.09
C LEU A 25 -7.08 3.60 13.56
N PRO A 26 -7.26 4.81 13.00
CA PRO A 26 -7.39 4.98 11.57
C PRO A 26 -6.08 4.62 10.86
N SER A 27 -6.17 3.81 9.81
CA SER A 27 -5.03 3.53 8.94
C SER A 27 -4.64 4.75 8.12
N LYS A 28 -3.35 4.90 7.81
CA LYS A 28 -2.82 5.88 6.87
C LYS A 28 -2.45 5.20 5.57
N LYS A 29 -2.36 5.96 4.48
CA LYS A 29 -1.93 5.45 3.17
C LYS A 29 -1.02 6.45 2.48
N THR A 30 -0.08 5.94 1.69
CA THR A 30 0.73 6.76 0.80
C THR A 30 -0.07 7.23 -0.41
N THR A 31 0.52 8.15 -1.18
CA THR A 31 0.06 8.45 -2.52
C THR A 31 0.13 7.21 -3.41
N VAL A 32 -0.82 7.09 -4.33
CA VAL A 32 -0.78 6.07 -5.37
C VAL A 32 0.25 6.49 -6.41
N ARG A 33 1.22 5.61 -6.70
CA ARG A 33 2.21 5.84 -7.76
C ARG A 33 1.73 5.15 -9.03
N HIS A 34 1.17 5.91 -9.96
CA HIS A 34 0.60 5.32 -11.16
C HIS A 34 1.66 4.71 -12.09
N LYS A 35 1.34 3.54 -12.64
CA LYS A 35 2.12 2.81 -13.65
C LYS A 35 3.59 2.62 -13.26
N ASN A 36 3.87 2.43 -11.97
CA ASN A 36 5.21 2.39 -11.44
C ASN A 36 5.49 1.06 -10.75
N LEU A 37 6.38 0.25 -11.33
CA LEU A 37 6.80 -1.05 -10.78
C LEU A 37 7.91 -0.94 -9.73
N ASN A 38 8.52 0.24 -9.58
CA ASN A 38 9.53 0.53 -8.55
C ASN A 38 9.21 1.88 -7.86
N PRO A 39 8.13 1.94 -7.09
CA PRO A 39 7.66 3.19 -6.47
C PRO A 39 8.61 3.67 -5.37
N GLU A 40 8.87 4.98 -5.38
CA GLU A 40 9.45 5.70 -4.26
C GLU A 40 8.41 6.70 -3.73
N TRP A 41 7.98 6.54 -2.47
CA TRP A 41 7.00 7.44 -1.87
C TRP A 41 7.68 8.64 -1.22
N ASN A 42 8.73 8.41 -0.42
CA ASN A 42 9.40 9.46 0.35
C ASN A 42 8.40 10.31 1.17
N GLU A 43 7.40 9.63 1.73
CA GLU A 43 6.32 10.24 2.52
C GLU A 43 6.51 9.94 4.01
N GLU A 44 6.26 10.94 4.84
CA GLU A 44 6.37 10.83 6.30
C GLU A 44 4.99 10.77 6.95
N PHE A 45 4.84 9.87 7.93
CA PHE A 45 3.61 9.71 8.69
C PHE A 45 3.88 9.73 10.19
N SER A 46 3.20 10.63 10.91
CA SER A 46 3.14 10.57 12.37
C SER A 46 1.98 9.68 12.82
N MET A 47 2.25 8.78 13.76
CA MET A 47 1.26 7.89 14.39
C MET A 47 1.47 7.90 15.89
N THR A 48 0.38 7.83 16.65
CA THR A 48 0.45 7.77 18.11
C THR A 48 0.37 6.31 18.54
N VAL A 49 1.46 5.82 19.12
CA VAL A 49 1.53 4.52 19.79
C VAL A 49 1.12 4.74 21.24
N ARG A 50 0.07 4.04 21.68
CA ARG A 50 -0.44 4.05 23.06
C ARG A 50 0.27 3.03 23.93
N ASP A 51 0.56 1.85 23.37
CA ASP A 51 1.23 0.75 24.04
C ASP A 51 2.22 0.07 23.08
N PRO A 52 3.53 0.34 23.21
CA PRO A 52 4.54 -0.21 22.32
C PRO A 52 4.81 -1.71 22.50
N GLU A 53 4.35 -2.34 23.59
CA GLU A 53 4.57 -3.78 23.82
C GLU A 53 3.54 -4.63 23.06
N THR A 54 2.33 -4.10 22.87
CA THR A 54 1.21 -4.81 22.23
C THR A 54 0.92 -4.30 20.82
N GLN A 55 1.30 -3.06 20.49
CA GLN A 55 1.05 -2.48 19.19
C GLN A 55 2.21 -2.74 18.22
N SER A 56 1.87 -3.30 17.06
CA SER A 56 2.74 -3.52 15.93
C SER A 56 2.32 -2.63 14.76
N LEU A 57 3.29 -2.13 14.01
CA LEU A 57 3.06 -1.43 12.76
C LEU A 57 3.04 -2.43 11.60
N GLU A 58 1.90 -2.52 10.94
CA GLU A 58 1.69 -3.30 9.73
C GLU A 58 1.77 -2.41 8.49
N LEU A 59 2.56 -2.87 7.51
CA LEU A 59 2.74 -2.23 6.21
C LEU A 59 2.25 -3.18 5.13
N HIS A 60 1.22 -2.78 4.41
CA HIS A 60 0.66 -3.56 3.31
C HIS A 60 0.78 -2.78 2.01
N VAL A 61 1.44 -3.39 1.02
CA VAL A 61 1.50 -2.85 -0.35
C VAL A 61 0.27 -3.34 -1.10
N TYR A 62 -0.46 -2.41 -1.69
CA TYR A 62 -1.64 -2.67 -2.51
C TYR A 62 -1.44 -2.09 -3.91
N ASP A 63 -2.08 -2.73 -4.90
CA ASP A 63 -2.22 -2.17 -6.23
C ASP A 63 -3.55 -1.39 -6.28
N TRP A 64 -3.50 -0.10 -6.61
CA TRP A 64 -4.70 0.70 -6.85
C TRP A 64 -5.27 0.29 -8.20
N GLU A 65 -6.09 -0.76 -8.20
CA GLU A 65 -6.90 -1.11 -9.36
C GLU A 65 -7.84 0.06 -9.66
N GLN A 66 -7.52 0.86 -10.68
CA GLN A 66 -8.53 1.67 -11.32
C GLN A 66 -9.51 0.69 -11.95
N VAL A 67 -10.61 0.40 -11.25
CA VAL A 67 -11.78 -0.18 -11.90
C VAL A 67 -12.15 0.79 -13.00
N LEU A 68 -11.69 0.52 -14.22
CA LEU A 68 -12.25 1.07 -15.44
C LEU A 68 -13.72 0.67 -15.37
N LYS A 69 -14.54 1.56 -14.82
CA LYS A 69 -15.98 1.47 -14.95
C LYS A 69 -16.26 1.67 -16.44
N PHE A 70 -16.20 0.58 -17.19
CA PHE A 70 -16.95 0.46 -18.42
C PHE A 70 -18.42 0.53 -18.00
N PHE A 71 -18.94 1.74 -17.92
CA PHE A 71 -20.38 1.94 -17.96
C PHE A 71 -20.81 1.46 -19.35
N GLN A 72 -21.50 0.32 -19.39
CA GLN A 72 -22.33 -0.08 -20.51
C GLN A 72 -23.68 0.64 -20.38
#